data_AF-A0A964XK28-F1
#
_entry.id   AF-A0A964XK28-F1
#
_cell.length_a   1.000
_cell.length_b   1.000
_cell.length_c   1.000
_cell.angle_alpha   90.00
_cell.angle_beta   90.00
_cell.angle_gamma   90.00
#
_symmetry.space_group_name_H-M   'P 1'
#
loop_
_entity.id
_entity.type
_entity.pdbx_description
1 polymer ?
#
loop_
_entity_poly.entity_id
_entity_poly.type
_entity_poly.pdbx_seq_one_letter_code
_entity_poly.pdbx_strand_id
1 'polypeptide(L)'
;MTASSGGHRERVARLEPLIDACRPLLAGAGGMAAVQRLLSEREVAVLDAVVITRELLGAGPGALAEAKAVVLTSPGRGRELRVHEQFMAVVARDGDSHEDGDRRASRAGDRSLPPARE
;
A
#
# COMPACT_ATOMS: atom_id res chain seq x y z
N MET A 1 23.82 0.95 3.14
CA MET A 1 23.18 -0.38 2.97
C MET A 1 22.12 -0.30 1.87
N THR A 2 22.51 -0.48 0.61
CA THR A 2 21.61 -0.53 -0.55
C THR A 2 21.38 -1.99 -0.98
N ALA A 3 20.70 -2.76 -0.12
CA ALA A 3 20.37 -4.16 -0.38
C ALA A 3 18.99 -4.34 -1.06
N SER A 4 18.18 -3.29 -1.11
CA SER A 4 16.80 -3.33 -1.65
C SER A 4 16.76 -3.51 -3.18
N SER A 5 17.67 -2.88 -3.92
CA SER A 5 17.64 -2.87 -5.39
C SER A 5 18.07 -4.21 -6.00
N GLY A 6 18.98 -4.94 -5.34
CA GLY A 6 19.44 -6.27 -5.78
C GLY A 6 18.33 -7.33 -5.70
N GLY A 7 17.62 -7.39 -4.57
CA GLY A 7 16.54 -8.36 -4.38
C GLY A 7 15.32 -8.11 -5.28
N HIS A 8 15.02 -6.84 -5.60
CA HIS A 8 13.97 -6.53 -6.57
C HIS A 8 14.34 -6.99 -7.98
N ARG A 9 15.57 -6.71 -8.43
CA ARG A 9 16.04 -7.13 -9.77
C ARG A 9 16.07 -8.65 -9.91
N GLU A 10 16.57 -9.36 -8.91
CA GLU A 10 16.59 -10.83 -8.92
C GLU A 10 15.17 -11.40 -8.96
N ARG A 11 14.25 -10.81 -8.18
CA ARG A 11 12.84 -11.20 -8.22
C ARG A 11 12.22 -10.97 -9.60
N VAL A 12 12.48 -9.82 -10.23
CA VAL A 12 11.99 -9.53 -11.58
C VAL A 12 12.54 -10.52 -12.60
N ALA A 13 13.84 -10.83 -12.55
CA ALA A 13 14.47 -11.82 -13.45
C ALA A 13 13.81 -13.20 -13.34
N ARG A 14 13.43 -13.64 -12.13
CA ARG A 14 12.68 -14.90 -11.95
C ARG A 14 11.26 -14.85 -12.52
N LEU A 15 10.65 -13.67 -12.58
CA LEU A 15 9.28 -13.46 -13.05
C LEU A 15 9.20 -13.13 -14.55
N GLU A 16 10.34 -12.91 -15.20
CA GLU A 16 10.42 -12.51 -16.60
C GLU A 16 9.63 -13.41 -17.57
N PRO A 17 9.66 -14.76 -17.45
CA PRO A 17 8.84 -15.62 -18.30
C PRO A 17 7.32 -15.39 -18.15
N LEU A 18 6.87 -15.03 -16.94
CA LEU A 18 5.47 -14.70 -16.66
C LEU A 18 5.13 -13.30 -17.18
N ILE A 19 6.04 -12.34 -17.05
CA ILE A 19 5.88 -10.99 -17.62
C ILE A 19 5.74 -11.09 -19.13
N ASP A 20 6.60 -11.86 -19.79
CA ASP A 20 6.57 -12.10 -21.24
C ASP A 20 5.24 -12.72 -21.69
N ALA A 21 4.73 -13.71 -20.94
CA ALA A 21 3.43 -14.32 -21.20
C ALA A 21 2.25 -13.35 -21.03
N CYS A 22 2.38 -12.33 -20.16
CA CYS A 22 1.32 -11.35 -19.91
C CYS A 22 1.29 -10.20 -20.92
N ARG A 23 2.42 -9.81 -21.52
CA ARG A 23 2.49 -8.72 -22.52
C ARG A 23 1.47 -8.85 -23.67
N PRO A 24 1.31 -10.01 -24.35
CA PRO A 24 0.31 -10.13 -25.41
C PRO A 24 -1.13 -10.04 -24.89
N LEU A 25 -1.40 -10.47 -23.64
CA LEU A 25 -2.73 -10.34 -23.03
C LEU A 25 -3.07 -8.87 -22.75
N LEU A 26 -2.07 -8.10 -22.29
CA LEU A 26 -2.22 -6.68 -22.03
C LEU A 26 -2.50 -5.88 -23.32
N ALA A 27 -1.87 -6.26 -24.43
CA ALA A 27 -2.11 -5.64 -25.74
C ALA A 27 -3.44 -6.07 -26.39
N GLY A 28 -4.04 -7.18 -25.92
CA GLY A 28 -5.31 -7.69 -26.42
C GLY A 28 -6.53 -7.00 -25.80
N ALA A 29 -7.72 -7.35 -26.31
CA ALA A 29 -8.99 -6.75 -25.87
C ALA A 29 -9.32 -6.96 -24.38
N GLY A 30 -8.74 -7.98 -23.74
CA GLY A 30 -8.94 -8.26 -22.31
C GLY A 30 -8.06 -7.42 -21.38
N GLY A 31 -7.01 -6.79 -21.91
CA GLY A 31 -6.11 -5.90 -21.18
C GLY A 31 -5.67 -6.46 -19.82
N MET A 32 -5.70 -5.59 -18.81
CA MET A 32 -5.26 -5.95 -17.46
C MET A 32 -6.15 -7.00 -16.77
N ALA A 33 -7.45 -7.07 -17.10
CA ALA A 33 -8.34 -8.08 -16.54
C ALA A 33 -7.94 -9.50 -16.97
N ALA A 34 -7.51 -9.67 -18.22
CA ALA A 34 -6.99 -10.95 -18.71
C ALA A 34 -5.66 -11.33 -18.03
N VAL A 35 -4.78 -10.35 -17.77
CA VAL A 35 -3.55 -10.55 -17.00
C VAL A 35 -3.86 -11.06 -15.59
N GLN A 36 -4.75 -10.38 -14.85
CA GLN A 36 -5.08 -10.80 -13.49
C GLN A 36 -5.75 -12.18 -13.45
N ARG A 37 -6.58 -12.52 -14.44
CA ARG A 37 -7.15 -13.87 -14.56
C ARG A 37 -6.07 -14.93 -14.71
N LEU A 38 -5.09 -14.73 -15.61
CA LEU A 38 -3.98 -15.66 -15.79
C LEU A 38 -3.16 -15.84 -14.50
N LEU A 39 -2.84 -14.75 -13.81
CA LEU A 39 -2.06 -14.80 -12.58
C LEU A 39 -2.79 -15.52 -11.45
N SER A 40 -4.12 -15.37 -11.38
CA SER A 40 -4.97 -16.11 -10.44
C SER A 40 -5.09 -17.59 -10.81
N GLU A 41 -5.30 -17.93 -12.08
CA GLU A 41 -5.36 -19.32 -12.57
C GLU A 41 -4.05 -20.09 -12.33
N ARG A 42 -2.92 -19.39 -12.35
CA ARG A 42 -1.59 -19.95 -12.04
C ARG A 42 -1.21 -19.88 -10.56
N GLU A 43 -2.14 -19.46 -9.70
CA GLU A 43 -1.94 -19.33 -8.25
C GLU A 43 -0.71 -18.49 -7.86
N VAL A 44 -0.38 -17.47 -8.67
CA VAL A 44 0.77 -16.61 -8.43
C VAL A 44 0.60 -15.89 -7.09
N ALA A 45 1.65 -15.87 -6.27
CA ALA A 45 1.60 -15.18 -4.98
C ALA A 45 1.30 -13.69 -5.17
N VAL A 46 0.51 -13.08 -4.27
CA VAL A 46 0.09 -11.66 -4.39
C VAL A 46 1.27 -10.71 -4.60
N LEU A 47 2.37 -10.90 -3.87
CA LEU A 47 3.54 -10.05 -4.01
C LEU A 47 4.20 -10.18 -5.40
N ASP A 48 4.24 -11.38 -5.97
CA ASP A 48 4.76 -11.58 -7.34
C ASP A 48 3.79 -11.02 -8.37
N ALA A 49 2.48 -11.18 -8.18
CA ALA A 49 1.46 -10.59 -9.03
C ALA A 49 1.55 -9.05 -9.05
N VAL A 50 1.82 -8.42 -7.90
CA VAL A 50 2.04 -6.96 -7.80
C VAL A 50 3.31 -6.55 -8.55
N VAL A 51 4.40 -7.31 -8.42
CA VAL A 51 5.64 -7.03 -9.15
C VAL A 51 5.41 -7.14 -10.65
N ILE A 52 4.83 -8.24 -11.13
CA ILE A 52 4.51 -8.44 -12.55
C ILE A 52 3.63 -7.29 -13.07
N THR A 53 2.55 -6.96 -12.36
CA THR A 53 1.61 -5.91 -12.77
C THR A 53 2.31 -4.55 -12.81
N ARG A 54 3.20 -4.25 -11.86
CA ARG A 54 4.00 -3.01 -11.86
C ARG A 54 4.95 -2.94 -13.05
N GLU A 55 5.65 -4.03 -13.39
CA GLU A 55 6.53 -4.05 -14.57
C GLU A 55 5.75 -3.83 -15.86
N LEU A 56 4.52 -4.34 -15.95
CA LEU A 56 3.63 -4.15 -17.09
C LEU A 56 3.07 -2.71 -17.20
N LEU A 57 2.84 -2.04 -16.07
CA LEU A 57 2.39 -0.64 -16.01
C LEU A 57 3.55 0.36 -16.22
N GLY A 58 4.80 -0.06 -15.96
CA GLY A 58 6.00 0.76 -16.06
C GLY A 58 6.44 1.40 -14.74
N ALA A 59 7.48 2.25 -14.79
CA ALA A 59 8.19 2.75 -13.60
C ALA A 59 7.72 4.13 -13.10
N GLY A 60 6.42 4.44 -13.22
CA GLY A 60 5.85 5.71 -12.74
C GLY A 60 5.80 5.83 -11.21
N PRO A 61 5.77 7.06 -10.66
CA PRO A 61 5.71 7.30 -9.21
C PRO A 61 4.44 6.74 -8.53
N GLY A 62 3.39 6.41 -9.30
CA GLY A 62 2.17 5.74 -8.82
C GLY A 62 2.10 4.24 -9.16
N ALA A 63 3.02 3.70 -9.96
CA ALA A 63 2.85 2.37 -10.56
C ALA A 63 2.75 1.24 -9.52
N LEU A 64 3.43 1.38 -8.37
CA LEU A 64 3.28 0.41 -7.29
C LEU A 64 1.90 0.46 -6.63
N ALA A 65 1.38 1.67 -6.37
CA ALA A 65 0.06 1.84 -5.77
C ALA A 65 -1.03 1.33 -6.72
N GLU A 66 -0.92 1.67 -8.00
CA GLU A 66 -1.81 1.19 -9.05
C GLU A 66 -1.76 -0.33 -9.21
N ALA A 67 -0.56 -0.92 -9.29
CA ALA A 67 -0.40 -2.37 -9.36
C ALA A 67 -1.04 -3.10 -8.16
N LYS A 68 -0.86 -2.56 -6.94
CA LYS A 68 -1.52 -3.11 -5.75
C LYS A 68 -3.04 -3.04 -5.86
N ALA A 69 -3.59 -1.89 -6.28
CA ALA A 69 -5.03 -1.72 -6.43
C ALA A 69 -5.60 -2.71 -7.44
N VAL A 70 -4.98 -2.82 -8.62
CA VAL A 70 -5.37 -3.77 -9.67
C VAL A 70 -5.36 -5.21 -9.17
N VAL A 71 -4.28 -5.64 -8.50
CA VAL A 71 -4.16 -7.02 -8.02
C VAL A 71 -5.17 -7.30 -6.91
N LEU A 72 -5.26 -6.44 -5.89
CA LEU A 72 -6.10 -6.71 -4.71
C LEU A 72 -7.60 -6.64 -5.02
N THR A 73 -8.00 -5.83 -6.00
CA THR A 73 -9.40 -5.75 -6.45
C THR A 73 -9.77 -6.81 -7.49
N SER A 74 -8.80 -7.65 -7.92
CA SER A 74 -9.08 -8.71 -8.88
C SER A 74 -9.93 -9.86 -8.28
N PRO A 75 -10.77 -10.53 -9.10
CA PRO A 75 -11.49 -11.72 -8.67
C PRO A 75 -10.54 -12.78 -8.07
N GLY A 76 -10.94 -13.36 -6.93
CA GLY A 76 -10.14 -14.36 -6.21
C GLY A 76 -9.22 -13.80 -5.13
N ARG A 77 -9.04 -12.48 -5.03
CA ARG A 77 -8.16 -11.83 -4.03
C ARG A 77 -8.87 -11.24 -2.82
N GLY A 78 -10.13 -11.60 -2.61
CA GLY A 78 -10.95 -11.02 -1.55
C GLY A 78 -10.41 -11.25 -0.14
N ARG A 79 -9.68 -12.35 0.11
CA ARG A 79 -9.04 -12.57 1.41
C ARG A 79 -7.89 -11.59 1.63
N GLU A 80 -7.02 -11.44 0.63
CA GLU A 80 -5.86 -10.57 0.69
C GLU A 80 -6.24 -9.10 0.71
N LEU A 81 -7.31 -8.72 0.00
CA LEU A 81 -7.89 -7.38 0.10
C LEU A 81 -8.33 -7.05 1.52
N ARG A 82 -9.09 -7.95 2.18
CA ARG A 82 -9.52 -7.74 3.58
C ARG A 82 -8.34 -7.60 4.53
N VAL A 83 -7.30 -8.43 4.37
CA VAL A 83 -6.09 -8.33 5.20
C VAL A 83 -5.39 -6.98 4.96
N HIS A 84 -5.31 -6.53 3.71
CA HIS A 84 -4.73 -5.23 3.38
C HIS A 84 -5.51 -4.07 4.01
N GLU A 85 -6.84 -4.07 3.90
CA GLU A 85 -7.72 -3.06 4.49
C GLU A 85 -7.60 -3.00 6.01
N GLN A 86 -7.60 -4.16 6.68
CA GLN A 86 -7.39 -4.25 8.13
C GLN A 86 -6.05 -3.66 8.55
N PHE A 87 -4.98 -3.99 7.82
CA PHE A 87 -3.65 -3.45 8.10
C PHE A 87 -3.60 -1.92 7.89
N MET A 88 -4.17 -1.41 6.80
CA MET A 88 -4.23 0.05 6.55
C MET A 88 -5.06 0.78 7.61
N ALA A 89 -6.12 0.17 8.13
CA ALA A 89 -6.91 0.74 9.22
C ALA A 89 -6.11 0.89 10.52
N VAL A 90 -5.15 -0.02 10.79
CA VAL A 90 -4.24 0.10 11.95
C VAL A 90 -3.24 1.23 11.72
N VAL A 91 -2.58 1.24 10.55
CA VAL A 91 -1.58 2.28 10.19
C VAL A 91 -2.18 3.68 10.23
N ALA A 92 -3.41 3.86 9.76
CA ALA A 92 -4.09 5.16 9.79
C ALA A 92 -4.34 5.67 11.21
N ARG A 93 -4.66 4.78 12.16
CA ARG A 93 -4.91 5.15 13.57
C ARG A 93 -3.63 5.56 14.29
N ASP A 94 -2.52 4.89 13.99
CA ASP A 94 -1.22 5.22 14.59
C ASP A 94 -0.67 6.56 14.06
N GLY A 95 -1.00 6.93 12.81
CA GLY A 95 -0.62 8.21 12.21
C GLY A 95 -1.33 9.43 12.80
N ASP A 96 -2.55 9.25 13.33
CA ASP A 96 -3.36 10.33 13.94
C ASP A 96 -2.91 10.68 15.38
N SER A 97 -2.00 9.90 15.97
CA SER A 97 -1.58 10.07 17.37
C SER A 97 -0.53 11.18 17.59
N HIS A 98 -0.20 11.98 16.57
CA HIS A 98 0.85 13.01 16.63
C HIS A 98 0.35 14.47 16.73
N GLU A 99 -0.96 14.74 16.80
CA GLU A 99 -1.49 16.12 16.82
C GLU A 99 -2.28 16.54 18.07
N ASP A 100 -2.24 15.81 19.18
CA ASP A 100 -2.98 16.20 20.40
C ASP A 100 -2.08 16.29 21.64
N GLY A 101 -1.39 17.42 21.77
CA GLY A 101 -0.47 17.64 22.89
C GLY A 101 -0.17 19.08 23.29
N ASP A 102 -0.81 20.10 22.68
CA ASP A 102 -0.51 21.51 22.99
C ASP A 102 -1.75 22.38 23.27
N ARG A 103 -2.65 21.90 24.14
CA ARG A 103 -3.78 22.71 24.67
C ARG A 103 -3.89 22.72 26.20
N ARG A 104 -2.79 22.63 26.93
CA ARG A 104 -2.82 22.81 28.40
C ARG A 104 -1.84 23.85 28.93
N ALA A 105 -1.83 25.02 28.30
CA ALA A 105 -1.16 26.19 28.85
C ALA A 105 -1.98 27.47 28.63
N SER A 106 -3.19 27.57 29.21
CA SER A 106 -3.76 28.88 29.61
C SER A 106 -5.04 28.74 30.45
N ARG A 107 -4.92 28.33 31.71
CA ARG A 107 -5.92 28.67 32.74
C ARG A 107 -5.36 28.45 34.15
N ALA A 108 -4.67 29.48 34.64
CA ALA A 108 -4.66 29.90 36.05
C ALA A 108 -3.74 31.13 36.14
N GLY A 109 -4.18 32.18 35.45
CA GLY A 109 -3.73 33.53 35.77
C GLY A 109 -4.31 33.91 37.12
N ASP A 110 -3.38 34.14 38.02
CA ASP A 110 -3.39 35.16 39.05
C ASP A 110 -4.07 34.90 40.41
N ARG A 111 -3.24 35.18 41.41
CA ARG A 111 -3.48 35.08 42.84
C ARG A 111 -4.27 36.32 43.25
N SER A 112 -5.28 36.14 44.09
CA SER A 112 -5.66 37.20 45.02
C SER A 112 -5.88 36.59 46.40
N LEU A 113 -4.90 36.80 47.29
CA LEU A 113 -5.05 36.63 48.73
C LEU A 113 -5.88 37.81 49.29
N PRO A 114 -6.56 37.64 50.44
CA PRO A 114 -7.62 38.54 50.90
C PRO A 114 -7.06 39.70 51.73
N PRO A 115 -7.78 40.84 51.86
CA PRO A 115 -7.50 41.76 52.95
C PRO A 115 -8.17 41.31 54.26
N ALA A 116 -7.45 41.56 55.36
CA ALA A 116 -7.84 41.26 56.73
C ALA A 116 -8.85 42.28 57.29
N ARG A 117 -9.81 41.75 58.07
CA ARG A 117 -10.53 42.26 59.26
C ARG A 117 -10.91 43.74 59.38
N GLU A 118 -12.14 43.95 59.84
CA GLU A 118 -12.47 44.49 61.19
C GLU A 118 -13.66 43.73 61.79
#